data_AF-A0AA41UNL4-F1
#
_entry.id   AF-A0AA41UNL4-F1
#
_cell.length_a   1.000
_cell.length_b   1.000
_cell.length_c   1.000
_cell.angle_alpha   90.00
_cell.angle_beta   90.00
_cell.angle_gamma   90.00
#
_symmetry.space_group_name_H-M   'P 1'
#
loop_
_entity.id
_entity.type
_entity.pdbx_description
1 polymer ?
#
loop_
_entity_poly.entity_id
_entity_poly.type
_entity_poly.pdbx_seq_one_letter_code
_entity_poly.pdbx_strand_id
1 'polypeptide(L)'
;MPVHDTVEQLKALIIETNLPLTEVALCGITCPYCGKSDRIRQLEFPEDLSGMVDDQTLSCYSNLWRRLNPASNRLGVCRFCLNPLALAKGRAETLD
;
A
#
# COMPACT_ATOMS: atom_id res chain seq x y z
N MET A 1 -2.99 11.08 -15.00
CA MET A 1 -1.71 10.48 -14.59
C MET A 1 -1.85 8.98 -14.76
N PRO A 2 -0.93 8.32 -15.46
CA PRO A 2 -0.89 6.86 -15.56
C PRO A 2 -0.96 6.17 -14.19
N VAL A 3 -1.58 4.98 -14.14
CA VAL A 3 -1.63 4.16 -12.91
C VAL A 3 -0.22 3.83 -12.43
N HIS A 4 0.68 3.49 -13.36
CA HIS A 4 2.10 3.23 -13.08
C HIS A 4 2.78 4.36 -12.30
N ASP A 5 2.64 5.62 -12.75
CA ASP A 5 3.22 6.78 -12.06
C ASP A 5 2.64 6.98 -10.65
N THR A 6 1.38 6.59 -10.47
CA THR A 6 0.70 6.68 -9.17
C THR A 6 1.22 5.60 -8.22
N VAL A 7 1.48 4.38 -8.72
CA VAL A 7 2.08 3.29 -7.95
C VAL A 7 3.50 3.63 -7.53
N GLU A 8 4.33 4.17 -8.43
CA GLU A 8 5.70 4.56 -8.10
C GLU A 8 5.75 5.70 -7.08
N GLN A 9 4.84 6.69 -7.18
CA GLN A 9 4.72 7.73 -6.17
C GLN A 9 4.30 7.18 -4.81
N LEU A 10 3.34 6.24 -4.77
CA LEU A 10 2.94 5.60 -3.51
C LEU A 10 4.09 4.79 -2.92
N LYS A 11 4.84 4.07 -3.76
CA LYS A 11 6.02 3.32 -3.34
C LYS A 11 7.10 4.22 -2.74
N ALA A 12 7.42 5.32 -3.41
CA ALA A 12 8.39 6.30 -2.89
C ALA A 12 7.94 6.83 -1.52
N LEU A 13 6.67 7.22 -1.40
CA LEU A 13 6.11 7.74 -0.16
C LEU A 13 6.16 6.69 0.97
N ILE A 14 5.81 5.43 0.68
CA ILE A 14 5.90 4.32 1.64
C ILE A 14 7.33 4.15 2.16
N ILE A 15 8.33 4.24 1.27
CA ILE A 15 9.74 4.12 1.63
C ILE A 15 10.17 5.28 2.53
N GLU A 16 9.81 6.50 2.16
CA GLU A 16 10.18 7.73 2.90
C GLU A 16 9.54 7.77 4.30
N THR A 17 8.28 7.35 4.40
CA THR A 17 7.50 7.39 5.65
C THR A 17 7.60 6.11 6.48
N ASN A 18 8.28 5.08 5.96
CA ASN A 18 8.32 3.73 6.54
C ASN A 18 6.94 3.11 6.81
N LEU A 19 5.97 3.37 5.92
CA LEU A 19 4.65 2.74 6.01
C LEU A 19 4.70 1.24 5.60
N PRO A 20 3.77 0.41 6.08
CA PRO A 20 2.86 0.67 7.18
C PRO A 20 3.57 0.74 8.52
N LEU A 21 3.04 1.54 9.44
CA LEU A 21 3.50 1.62 10.83
C LEU A 21 3.22 0.30 11.57
N THR A 22 2.15 -0.38 11.17
CA THR A 22 1.74 -1.68 11.71
C THR A 22 2.60 -2.80 11.15
N GLU A 23 3.23 -3.57 12.03
CA GLU A 23 4.15 -4.64 11.62
C GLU A 23 3.47 -5.96 11.23
N VAL A 24 2.14 -6.05 11.36
CA VAL A 24 1.34 -7.26 11.13
C VAL A 24 1.34 -7.64 9.65
N ALA A 25 1.83 -8.85 9.36
CA ALA A 25 1.78 -9.43 8.04
C ALA A 25 0.51 -10.29 7.86
N LEU A 26 -0.02 -10.30 6.64
CA LEU A 26 -1.11 -11.16 6.22
C LEU A 26 -0.56 -12.56 5.91
N CYS A 27 -1.12 -13.58 6.55
CA CYS A 27 -0.77 -14.97 6.31
C CYS A 27 -1.52 -15.56 5.11
N GLY A 28 -0.88 -16.48 4.40
CA GLY A 28 -1.45 -17.20 3.26
C GLY A 28 -1.52 -16.39 1.97
N ILE A 29 -0.99 -15.16 1.94
CA ILE A 29 -1.02 -14.28 0.77
C ILE A 29 0.37 -14.24 0.11
N THR A 30 0.40 -14.47 -1.20
CA THR A 30 1.62 -14.43 -2.03
C THR A 30 1.71 -13.12 -2.80
N CYS A 31 2.89 -12.50 -2.82
CA CYS A 31 3.14 -11.30 -3.60
C CYS A 31 3.20 -11.63 -5.10
N PRO A 32 2.39 -11.00 -5.96
CA PRO A 32 2.40 -11.24 -7.41
C PRO A 32 3.69 -10.76 -8.09
N TYR A 33 4.45 -9.84 -7.48
CA TYR A 33 5.70 -9.34 -8.05
C TYR A 33 6.91 -10.24 -7.79
N CYS A 34 7.09 -10.72 -6.55
CA CYS A 34 8.30 -11.44 -6.14
C CYS A 34 8.06 -12.91 -5.77
N GLY A 35 6.80 -13.37 -5.79
CA GLY A 35 6.42 -14.75 -5.49
C GLY A 35 6.57 -15.15 -4.01
N LYS A 36 6.94 -14.23 -3.11
CA LYS A 36 7.10 -14.53 -1.68
C LYS A 36 5.77 -14.44 -0.93
N SER A 37 5.53 -15.39 -0.03
CA SER A 37 4.34 -15.47 0.81
C SER A 37 4.55 -14.83 2.20
N ASP A 38 3.45 -14.58 2.91
CA ASP A 38 3.39 -14.26 4.36
C ASP A 38 4.14 -12.99 4.79
N ARG A 39 4.33 -12.08 3.84
CA ARG A 39 5.18 -10.88 4.01
C ARG A 39 4.54 -9.63 3.45
N ILE A 40 3.25 -9.69 3.19
CA ILE A 40 2.45 -8.54 2.75
C ILE A 40 1.86 -7.92 4.00
N ARG A 41 2.08 -6.62 4.18
CA ARG A 41 1.47 -5.84 5.25
C ARG A 41 0.35 -5.02 4.67
N GLN A 42 -0.73 -4.88 5.42
CA GLN A 42 -1.80 -3.97 5.04
C GLN A 42 -1.34 -2.54 5.33
N LEU A 43 -1.56 -1.64 4.39
CA LEU A 43 -1.36 -0.22 4.60
C LEU A 43 -2.52 0.35 5.43
N GLU A 44 -2.22 1.27 6.34
CA GLU A 44 -3.22 1.98 7.15
C GLU A 44 -4.20 2.76 6.25
N PHE A 45 -5.45 2.87 6.68
CA PHE A 45 -6.37 3.78 6.00
C PHE A 45 -5.89 5.22 6.21
N PRO A 46 -6.13 6.14 5.25
CA PRO A 46 -5.69 7.51 5.41
C PRO A 46 -6.22 8.17 6.70
N GLU A 47 -7.44 7.86 7.11
CA GLU A 47 -8.01 8.33 8.38
C GLU A 47 -7.24 7.89 9.63
N ASP A 48 -6.59 6.71 9.59
CA ASP A 48 -5.80 6.17 10.69
C ASP A 48 -4.41 6.84 10.80
N LEU A 49 -3.93 7.48 9.74
CA LEU A 49 -2.63 8.16 9.70
C LEU A 49 -2.69 9.62 10.20
N SER A 50 -3.89 10.13 10.47
CA SER A 50 -4.10 11.49 10.97
C SER A 50 -3.35 11.71 12.30
N GLY A 51 -2.41 12.67 12.31
CA GLY A 51 -1.57 12.96 13.47
C GLY A 51 -0.39 12.01 13.68
N MET A 52 -0.23 10.98 12.84
CA MET A 52 0.96 10.11 12.81
C MET A 52 1.99 10.57 11.78
N VAL A 53 1.52 11.19 10.70
CA VAL A 53 2.34 11.83 9.65
C VAL A 53 1.94 13.29 9.50
N ASP A 54 2.79 14.10 8.86
CA ASP A 54 2.48 15.51 8.59
C ASP A 54 1.33 15.66 7.57
N ASP A 55 0.66 16.82 7.60
CA ASP A 55 -0.53 17.09 6.79
C ASP A 55 -0.26 17.01 5.28
N GLN A 56 0.96 17.35 4.83
CA GLN A 56 1.33 17.29 3.42
C GLN A 56 1.47 15.84 2.96
N THR A 57 2.18 15.03 3.73
CA THR A 57 2.31 13.58 3.53
C THR A 57 0.95 12.90 3.55
N LEU A 58 0.11 13.21 4.55
CA LEU A 58 -1.24 12.65 4.68
C LEU A 58 -2.11 12.98 3.47
N SER A 59 -2.07 14.23 3.02
CA SER A 59 -2.81 14.68 1.84
C SER A 59 -2.35 13.95 0.57
N CYS A 60 -1.04 13.82 0.37
CA CYS A 60 -0.47 13.09 -0.75
C CYS A 60 -0.89 11.61 -0.73
N TYR A 61 -0.70 10.95 0.41
CA TYR A 61 -1.08 9.56 0.63
C TYR A 61 -2.58 9.34 0.35
N SER A 62 -3.44 10.20 0.91
CA SER A 62 -4.90 10.13 0.73
C SER A 62 -5.33 10.25 -0.74
N ASN A 63 -4.62 11.07 -1.53
CA ASN A 63 -4.88 11.24 -2.95
C ASN A 63 -4.44 10.01 -3.76
N LEU A 64 -3.24 9.47 -3.47
CA LEU A 64 -2.72 8.26 -4.11
C LEU A 64 -3.59 7.04 -3.77
N TRP A 65 -3.98 6.90 -2.50
CA TRP A 65 -4.86 5.84 -2.02
C TRP A 65 -6.19 5.83 -2.79
N ARG A 66 -6.89 6.96 -2.84
CA ARG A 66 -8.20 7.06 -3.54
C ARG A 66 -8.10 6.73 -5.03
N ARG A 67 -6.97 7.05 -5.66
CA ARG A 67 -6.74 6.76 -7.08
C ARG A 67 -6.47 5.28 -7.36
N LEU A 68 -5.66 4.65 -6.52
CA LEU A 68 -5.26 3.24 -6.68
C LEU A 68 -6.31 2.28 -6.11
N ASN A 69 -7.26 2.79 -5.34
CA ASN A 69 -8.27 1.99 -4.66
C ASN A 69 -9.70 2.52 -4.83
N PRO A 70 -10.19 2.69 -6.08
CA PRO A 70 -11.53 3.23 -6.33
C PRO A 70 -12.65 2.28 -5.91
N ALA A 71 -12.37 0.96 -5.78
CA ALA A 71 -13.34 -0.07 -5.43
C ALA A 71 -13.44 -0.35 -3.92
N SER A 72 -12.84 0.48 -3.06
CA SER A 72 -12.83 0.30 -1.59
C SER A 72 -12.18 -1.01 -1.13
N ASN A 73 -11.24 -1.56 -1.89
CA ASN A 73 -10.42 -2.69 -1.46
C ASN A 73 -9.42 -2.24 -0.39
N ARG A 74 -8.59 -3.13 0.14
CA ARG A 74 -7.48 -2.72 1.02
C ARG A 74 -6.22 -2.59 0.17
N LEU A 75 -5.33 -1.67 0.51
CA LEU A 75 -3.99 -1.66 -0.08
C LEU A 75 -3.01 -2.34 0.87
N GLY A 76 -2.00 -2.96 0.29
CA GLY A 76 -0.90 -3.55 1.04
C GLY A 76 0.42 -3.25 0.38
N VAL A 77 1.49 -3.63 1.05
CA VAL A 77 2.85 -3.55 0.53
C VAL A 77 3.61 -4.83 0.87
N CYS A 78 4.40 -5.33 -0.07
CA CYS A 78 5.29 -6.44 0.19
C CYS A 78 6.56 -5.96 0.92
N ARG A 79 6.90 -6.55 2.06
CA ARG A 79 8.12 -6.18 2.82
C ARG A 79 9.43 -6.42 2.05
N PHE A 80 9.42 -7.26 1.01
CA PHE A 80 10.62 -7.59 0.24
C PHE A 80 10.87 -6.66 -0.95
N CYS A 81 9.88 -6.52 -1.84
CA CYS A 81 10.04 -5.69 -3.04
C CYS A 81 9.49 -4.27 -2.87
N LEU A 82 8.82 -4.00 -1.74
CA LEU A 82 8.21 -2.72 -1.40
C LEU A 82 7.19 -2.24 -2.44
N ASN A 83 6.69 -3.14 -3.29
CA ASN A 83 5.67 -2.81 -4.25
C ASN A 83 4.30 -2.72 -3.56
N PRO A 84 3.55 -1.62 -3.78
CA PRO A 84 2.15 -1.52 -3.39
C PRO A 84 1.29 -2.53 -4.15
N LEU A 85 0.24 -3.00 -3.50
CA LEU A 85 -0.60 -4.11 -3.95
C LEU A 85 -2.07 -3.83 -3.59
N ALA A 86 -2.99 -4.27 -4.44
CA ALA A 86 -4.39 -4.39 -4.06
C ALA A 86 -4.59 -5.68 -3.23
N LEU A 87 -5.40 -5.59 -2.18
CA LEU A 87 -5.79 -6.72 -1.34
C LEU A 87 -7.29 -6.96 -1.50
N ALA A 88 -7.64 -8.08 -2.11
CA ALA A 88 -9.02 -8.46 -2.40
C ALA A 88 -9.27 -9.92 -2.01
N LYS A 89 -10.28 -10.17 -1.16
CA LYS A 89 -10.78 -11.52 -0.81
C LYS A 89 -9.66 -12.52 -0.44
N GLY A 90 -8.68 -12.09 0.36
CA GLY A 90 -7.57 -12.94 0.81
C GLY A 90 -6.45 -13.16 -0.23
N ARG A 91 -6.43 -12.38 -1.31
CA ARG A 91 -5.37 -12.41 -2.33
C ARG A 91 -4.76 -11.02 -2.51
N ALA A 92 -3.52 -11.01 -3.00
CA ALA A 92 -2.84 -9.79 -3.42
C ALA A 92 -2.77 -9.74 -4.95
N GLU A 93 -3.10 -8.59 -5.50
CA GLU A 93 -3.20 -8.32 -6.93
C GLU A 93 -2.35 -7.10 -7.28
N THR A 94 -1.89 -7.04 -8.54
CA THR A 94 -1.17 -5.89 -9.09
C THR A 94 -2.10 -4.69 -9.22
N LEU A 95 -1.54 -3.50 -9.08
CA LEU A 95 -2.25 -2.24 -9.30
C LEU A 95 -2.05 -1.85 -10.77
N ASP A 96 -3.00 -2.24 -11.62
CA ASP A 96 -2.97 -2.02 -13.08
C ASP A 96 -3.99 -0.96 -13.53
#